data_AF-A0A255HWS6-F1
#
_entry.id   AF-A0A255HWS6-F1
#
_cell.length_a   1.000
_cell.length_b   1.000
_cell.length_c   1.000
_cell.angle_alpha   90.00
_cell.angle_beta   90.00
_cell.angle_gamma   90.00
#
_symmetry.space_group_name_H-M   'P 1'
#
loop_
_entity.id
_entity.type
_entity.pdbx_description
1 polymer ?
#
loop_
_entity_poly.entity_id
_entity_poly.type
_entity_poly.pdbx_seq_one_letter_code
_entity_poly.pdbx_strand_id
1 'polypeptide(L)'
;MMLLLLNALMLTMPWGSIYLSLIIAITYMMYRPQHVLHPNNMIFAFYGLYVILSSTLNLILYAIHWEYVLPWGQLIFWDLISKKTLFQAEFTFLILYFSFYQFTKVPQSIVSAPPRSVVIKPLILTLLYIWTWVLALWFIQVTAGFPAWINDYSATYLSMREGHGLLNVITIVFGNITVFLLGLKTYYSKNKRWIIVAALLVMMPLSFIAGIKSRFIFLLVIFLSPYFMRMVFSIKYLAIFSFSFFILLYLGTLIRTEGFYASAPFFLEMLIGYFNSFQLHDSIVISRDPGLLQTVFQIFTKPLQTLGFITDLDANFDISVMLTKEFFPDQWYLEHATQQWPLDTELYLNYYGIYLSWLPLLVYTYCVSMLYRHAVLKRNYNLVPIFVMEFQRIFSTMRGTLVPWEVFIYVVQYLLIYVFCRLAIKVGPVAAKVQNAEVKVS
;
A
#
# COMPACT_ATOMS: atom_id res chain seq x y z
N MET A 1 0.83 32.13 0.92
CA MET A 1 1.62 32.81 1.97
C MET A 1 2.15 31.83 3.01
N MET A 2 1.30 31.09 3.75
CA MET A 2 1.77 30.13 4.76
C MET A 2 2.70 29.02 4.22
N LEU A 3 2.38 28.38 3.09
CA LEU A 3 3.27 27.37 2.49
C LEU A 3 4.64 27.95 2.08
N LEU A 4 4.68 29.19 1.60
CA LEU A 4 5.92 29.89 1.28
C LEU A 4 6.76 30.17 2.53
N LEU A 5 6.11 30.55 3.64
CA LEU A 5 6.77 30.71 4.93
C LEU A 5 7.37 29.39 5.41
N LEU A 6 6.61 28.30 5.33
CA LEU A 6 7.11 26.97 5.73
C LEU A 6 8.26 26.49 4.84
N ASN A 7 8.22 26.77 3.54
CA ASN A 7 9.32 26.51 2.62
C ASN A 7 10.58 27.31 2.98
N ALA A 8 10.43 28.59 3.33
CA ALA A 8 11.54 29.42 3.79
C ALA A 8 12.14 28.87 5.09
N LEU A 9 11.29 28.46 6.05
CA LEU A 9 11.74 27.86 7.30
C LEU A 9 12.43 26.51 7.07
N MET A 10 11.91 25.68 6.17
CA MET A 10 12.55 24.42 5.75
C MET A 10 13.97 24.64 5.22
N LEU A 11 14.21 25.77 4.55
CA LEU A 11 15.51 26.15 4.00
C LEU A 11 16.50 26.69 5.02
N THR A 12 16.03 27.47 6.00
CA THR A 12 16.88 28.30 6.85
C THR A 12 17.02 27.79 8.28
N MET A 13 16.04 27.05 8.79
CA MET A 13 16.03 26.57 10.16
C MET A 13 16.60 25.16 10.29
N PRO A 14 17.18 24.80 11.45
CA PRO A 14 17.46 23.40 11.75
C PRO A 14 16.15 22.60 11.75
N TRP A 15 16.23 21.29 11.54
CA TRP A 15 15.06 20.40 11.44
C TRP A 15 14.11 20.77 10.29
N GLY A 16 14.66 21.04 9.10
CA GLY A 16 13.90 21.30 7.87
C GLY A 16 12.74 20.30 7.63
N SER A 17 12.97 19.04 7.99
CA SER A 17 12.02 17.93 7.93
C SER A 17 10.72 18.15 8.72
N ILE A 18 10.75 18.91 9.82
CA ILE A 18 9.54 19.23 10.60
C ILE A 18 8.66 20.22 9.85
N TYR A 19 9.25 21.18 9.14
CA TYR A 19 8.50 22.11 8.30
C TYR A 19 7.90 21.40 7.09
N LEU A 20 8.60 20.42 6.51
CA LEU A 20 8.03 19.52 5.50
C LEU A 20 6.82 18.74 6.06
N SER A 21 6.94 18.18 7.26
CA SER A 21 5.83 17.50 7.95
C SER A 21 4.62 18.41 8.16
N LEU A 22 4.84 19.68 8.49
CA LEU A 22 3.78 20.70 8.60
C LEU A 22 3.15 21.02 7.23
N ILE A 23 3.95 21.16 6.16
CA ILE A 23 3.45 21.37 4.80
C ILE A 23 2.50 20.23 4.40
N ILE A 24 2.90 18.98 4.62
CA ILE A 24 2.11 17.78 4.30
C ILE A 24 0.82 17.76 5.13
N ALA A 25 0.92 17.93 6.45
CA ALA A 25 -0.22 17.89 7.35
C ALA A 25 -1.25 18.98 7.02
N ILE A 26 -0.79 20.23 6.82
CA ILE A 26 -1.68 21.35 6.55
C ILE A 26 -2.32 21.21 5.16
N THR A 27 -1.56 20.79 4.14
CA THR A 27 -2.11 20.52 2.81
C THR A 27 -3.22 19.47 2.88
N TYR A 28 -3.00 18.39 3.63
CA TYR A 28 -4.02 17.35 3.82
C TYR A 28 -5.27 17.87 4.53
N MET A 29 -5.10 18.68 5.57
CA MET A 29 -6.22 19.22 6.34
C MET A 29 -7.04 20.26 5.56
N MET A 30 -6.39 21.09 4.74
CA MET A 30 -7.04 22.09 3.90
C MET A 30 -7.79 21.47 2.72
N TYR A 31 -7.23 20.44 2.09
CA TYR A 31 -7.77 19.79 0.89
C TYR A 31 -8.28 18.38 1.17
N ARG A 32 -8.83 18.18 2.38
CA ARG A 32 -9.21 16.86 2.89
C ARG A 32 -10.18 16.15 1.94
N PRO A 33 -9.90 14.89 1.57
CA PRO A 33 -10.82 14.10 0.77
C PRO A 33 -12.16 13.86 1.45
N GLN A 34 -13.23 13.72 0.66
CA GLN A 34 -14.58 13.46 1.18
C GLN A 34 -14.83 11.98 1.50
N HIS A 35 -14.10 11.06 0.88
CA HIS A 35 -14.34 9.61 1.00
C HIS A 35 -13.11 8.88 1.52
N VAL A 36 -13.31 7.79 2.27
CA VAL A 36 -12.22 6.97 2.84
C VAL A 36 -11.33 6.35 1.75
N LEU A 37 -11.94 5.86 0.67
CA LEU A 37 -11.22 5.23 -0.45
C LEU A 37 -10.60 6.24 -1.45
N HIS A 38 -10.57 7.52 -1.13
CA HIS A 38 -9.95 8.50 -2.02
C HIS A 38 -8.43 8.31 -2.05
N PRO A 39 -7.77 8.26 -3.24
CA PRO A 39 -6.32 8.01 -3.37
C PRO A 39 -5.42 8.87 -2.47
N ASN A 40 -5.74 10.17 -2.29
CA ASN A 40 -5.01 11.06 -1.39
C ASN A 40 -4.90 10.58 0.07
N ASN A 41 -5.84 9.76 0.55
CA ASN A 41 -5.72 9.19 1.90
C ASN A 41 -4.55 8.20 1.97
N MET A 42 -4.25 7.48 0.88
CA MET A 42 -3.09 6.58 0.86
C MET A 42 -1.78 7.34 0.69
N ILE A 43 -1.76 8.39 -0.14
CA ILE A 43 -0.60 9.30 -0.24
C ILE A 43 -0.30 9.90 1.14
N PHE A 44 -1.33 10.42 1.82
CA PHE A 44 -1.16 10.96 3.17
C PHE A 44 -0.75 9.88 4.19
N ALA A 45 -1.28 8.66 4.10
CA ALA A 45 -0.85 7.57 4.98
C ALA A 45 0.64 7.24 4.80
N PHE A 46 1.14 7.22 3.55
CA PHE A 46 2.56 7.01 3.27
C PHE A 46 3.43 8.12 3.87
N TYR A 47 3.21 9.38 3.48
CA TYR A 47 4.00 10.50 3.99
C TYR A 47 3.79 10.73 5.50
N GLY A 48 2.62 10.38 6.03
CA GLY A 48 2.31 10.41 7.44
C GLY A 48 3.17 9.44 8.26
N LEU A 49 3.50 8.27 7.72
CA LEU A 49 4.38 7.29 8.36
C LEU A 49 5.86 7.59 8.09
N TYR A 50 6.21 7.79 6.83
CA TYR A 50 7.60 7.90 6.38
C TYR A 50 8.22 9.28 6.54
N VAL A 51 7.42 10.34 6.73
CA VAL A 51 7.94 11.69 6.99
C VAL A 51 7.42 12.19 8.34
N ILE A 52 6.11 12.36 8.51
CA ILE A 52 5.55 13.01 9.70
C ILE A 52 5.89 12.24 10.98
N LEU A 53 5.53 10.96 11.06
CA LEU A 53 5.80 10.13 12.23
C LEU A 53 7.30 10.00 12.48
N SER A 54 8.06 9.60 11.44
CA SER A 54 9.49 9.34 11.55
C SER A 54 10.27 10.58 11.99
N SER A 55 10.03 11.75 11.37
CA SER A 55 10.73 12.99 11.71
C SER A 55 10.33 13.54 13.08
N THR A 56 9.03 13.48 13.41
CA THR A 56 8.53 14.00 14.69
C THR A 56 9.00 13.13 15.85
N LEU A 57 8.99 11.80 15.69
CA LEU A 57 9.47 10.89 16.72
C LEU A 57 10.98 11.05 16.93
N ASN A 58 11.76 11.20 15.86
CA ASN A 58 13.20 11.46 15.96
C ASN A 58 13.50 12.81 16.67
N LEU A 59 12.74 13.87 16.39
CA LEU A 59 12.84 15.14 17.11
C LEU A 59 12.52 14.98 18.61
N ILE A 60 11.46 14.24 18.95
CA ILE A 60 11.07 14.01 20.34
C ILE A 60 12.18 13.25 21.08
N LEU A 61 12.71 12.17 20.50
CA LEU A 61 13.79 11.39 21.10
C LEU A 61 15.07 12.23 21.27
N TYR A 62 15.39 13.06 20.28
CA TYR A 62 16.51 14.00 20.37
C TYR A 62 16.32 15.00 21.52
N ALA A 63 15.12 15.60 21.63
CA ALA A 63 14.82 16.62 22.63
C ALA A 63 14.85 16.10 24.08
N ILE A 64 14.56 14.82 24.29
CA ILE A 64 14.62 14.17 25.61
C ILE A 64 15.96 13.48 25.89
N HIS A 65 16.95 13.64 25.01
CA HIS A 65 18.25 12.97 25.09
C HIS A 65 18.12 11.45 25.25
N TRP A 66 17.26 10.83 24.43
CA TRP A 66 16.97 9.40 24.50
C TRP A 66 18.24 8.55 24.33
N GLU A 67 18.46 7.62 25.27
CA GLU A 67 19.52 6.61 25.17
C GLU A 67 19.00 5.41 24.37
N TYR A 68 19.59 5.16 23.20
CA TYR A 68 19.15 4.08 22.32
C TYR A 68 19.51 2.71 22.91
N VAL A 69 18.51 1.83 23.00
CA VAL A 69 18.64 0.49 23.60
C VAL A 69 18.81 -0.62 22.57
N LEU A 70 18.50 -0.38 21.29
CA LEU A 70 18.73 -1.36 20.24
C LEU A 70 20.24 -1.57 20.00
N PRO A 71 20.69 -2.80 19.68
CA PRO A 71 22.12 -3.12 19.54
C PRO A 71 22.89 -2.29 18.51
N TRP A 72 22.19 -1.75 17.52
CA TRP A 72 22.74 -0.94 16.44
C TRP A 72 22.60 0.58 16.67
N GLY A 73 22.00 1.00 17.80
CA GLY A 73 21.86 2.41 18.17
C GLY A 73 21.01 3.25 17.20
N GLN A 74 21.30 4.56 17.16
CA GLN A 74 20.62 5.50 16.25
C GLN A 74 21.20 5.40 14.84
N LEU A 75 20.36 4.99 13.88
CA LEU A 75 20.73 4.93 12.46
C LEU A 75 20.19 6.10 11.63
N ILE A 76 19.29 6.90 12.21
CA ILE A 76 18.45 7.85 11.45
C ILE A 76 18.53 9.23 12.08
N PHE A 77 18.84 10.21 11.23
CA PHE A 77 19.08 11.61 11.62
C PHE A 77 18.29 12.53 10.69
N TRP A 78 17.09 12.94 11.11
CA TRP A 78 16.21 13.80 10.30
C TRP A 78 16.64 15.27 10.27
N ASP A 79 17.54 15.67 11.15
CA ASP A 79 18.19 16.97 11.23
C ASP A 79 19.32 17.14 10.22
N LEU A 80 19.90 16.04 9.74
CA LEU A 80 21.03 16.01 8.80
C LEU A 80 20.63 15.81 7.34
N ILE A 81 19.35 15.54 7.05
CA ILE A 81 18.89 15.29 5.67
C ILE A 81 19.15 16.50 4.78
N SER A 82 19.66 16.25 3.57
CA SER A 82 19.93 17.32 2.62
C SER A 82 18.66 18.06 2.20
N LYS A 83 18.79 19.37 2.00
CA LYS A 83 17.69 20.23 1.54
C LYS A 83 17.11 19.75 0.21
N LYS A 84 17.95 19.20 -0.67
CA LYS A 84 17.56 18.67 -1.98
C LYS A 84 16.58 17.50 -1.83
N THR A 85 16.83 16.58 -0.90
CA THR A 85 15.92 15.48 -0.56
C THR A 85 14.60 15.99 -0.01
N LEU A 86 14.63 16.99 0.89
CA LEU A 86 13.39 17.59 1.44
C LEU A 86 12.52 18.22 0.35
N PHE A 87 13.11 18.99 -0.57
CA PHE A 87 12.37 19.57 -1.69
C PHE A 87 11.83 18.54 -2.65
N GLN A 88 12.59 17.48 -2.91
CA GLN A 88 12.13 16.42 -3.79
C GLN A 88 10.92 15.69 -3.19
N ALA A 89 10.98 15.37 -1.88
CA ALA A 89 9.86 14.79 -1.16
C ALA A 89 8.63 15.71 -1.16
N GLU A 90 8.80 17.02 -0.94
CA GLU A 90 7.73 18.01 -1.05
C GLU A 90 7.12 18.03 -2.45
N PHE A 91 7.97 18.14 -3.48
CA PHE A 91 7.55 18.19 -4.87
C PHE A 91 6.72 16.96 -5.26
N THR A 92 7.25 15.76 -5.00
CA THR A 92 6.56 14.50 -5.30
C THR A 92 5.21 14.44 -4.58
N PHE A 93 5.16 14.81 -3.29
CA PHE A 93 3.92 14.86 -2.52
C PHE A 93 2.90 15.81 -3.15
N LEU A 94 3.28 17.07 -3.39
CA LEU A 94 2.36 18.09 -3.89
C LEU A 94 1.83 17.75 -5.27
N ILE A 95 2.69 17.27 -6.19
CA ILE A 95 2.26 16.84 -7.52
C ILE A 95 1.26 15.69 -7.41
N LEU A 96 1.59 14.61 -6.69
CA LEU A 96 0.68 13.47 -6.54
C LEU A 96 -0.64 13.90 -5.89
N TYR A 97 -0.57 14.63 -4.78
CA TYR A 97 -1.73 15.01 -3.98
C TYR A 97 -2.69 15.91 -4.76
N PHE A 98 -2.19 16.95 -5.40
CA PHE A 98 -3.03 17.87 -6.18
C PHE A 98 -3.50 17.23 -7.48
N SER A 99 -2.70 16.39 -8.13
CA SER A 99 -3.12 15.71 -9.36
C SER A 99 -4.26 14.74 -9.09
N PHE A 100 -4.14 13.92 -8.04
CA PHE A 100 -5.27 13.11 -7.57
C PHE A 100 -6.47 13.98 -7.20
N TYR A 101 -6.27 15.03 -6.41
CA TYR A 101 -7.37 15.93 -6.01
C TYR A 101 -8.11 16.53 -7.22
N GLN A 102 -7.41 16.86 -8.30
CA GLN A 102 -8.03 17.41 -9.50
C GLN A 102 -8.66 16.32 -10.38
N PHE A 103 -7.98 15.20 -10.63
CA PHE A 103 -8.47 14.14 -11.52
C PHE A 103 -9.60 13.30 -10.90
N THR A 104 -9.75 13.28 -9.58
CA THR A 104 -10.89 12.65 -8.89
C THR A 104 -12.10 13.56 -8.76
N LYS A 105 -11.98 14.88 -9.03
CA LYS A 105 -13.16 15.74 -9.13
C LYS A 105 -14.03 15.26 -10.27
N VAL A 106 -15.32 15.08 -9.98
CA VAL A 106 -16.30 14.70 -10.98
C VAL A 106 -17.50 15.63 -10.86
N PRO A 107 -18.06 16.11 -11.99
CA PRO A 107 -19.34 16.78 -11.97
C PRO A 107 -20.41 15.88 -11.34
N GLN A 108 -21.32 16.49 -10.57
CA GLN A 108 -22.35 15.79 -9.77
C GLN A 108 -23.18 14.76 -10.57
N SER A 109 -23.25 14.90 -11.90
CA SER A 109 -23.97 14.02 -12.82
C SER A 109 -23.49 12.57 -12.88
N ILE A 110 -22.29 12.25 -12.38
CA ILE A 110 -21.69 10.90 -12.50
C ILE A 110 -21.85 10.06 -11.23
N VAL A 111 -22.29 10.66 -10.11
CA VAL A 111 -22.52 9.92 -8.87
C VAL A 111 -23.76 9.04 -9.03
N SER A 112 -23.56 7.73 -9.21
CA SER A 112 -24.68 6.81 -9.41
C SER A 112 -25.43 6.59 -8.09
N ALA A 113 -26.76 6.59 -8.19
CA ALA A 113 -27.61 6.16 -7.09
C ALA A 113 -27.25 4.72 -6.67
N PRO A 114 -27.36 4.38 -5.36
CA PRO A 114 -27.14 3.00 -4.91
C PRO A 114 -27.98 2.01 -5.72
N PRO A 115 -27.40 0.92 -6.24
CA PRO A 115 -28.20 -0.16 -6.79
C PRO A 115 -29.07 -0.76 -5.70
N ARG A 116 -30.33 -1.04 -6.06
CA ARG A 116 -31.38 -1.46 -5.11
C ARG A 116 -31.10 -2.83 -4.51
N SER A 117 -30.52 -3.74 -5.29
CA SER A 117 -30.13 -5.06 -4.82
C SER A 117 -28.87 -5.54 -5.53
N VAL A 118 -28.00 -6.18 -4.77
CA VAL A 118 -26.84 -6.91 -5.29
C VAL A 118 -26.96 -8.33 -4.78
N VAL A 119 -27.00 -9.29 -5.71
CA VAL A 119 -27.12 -10.72 -5.41
C VAL A 119 -25.84 -11.41 -5.84
N ILE A 120 -25.25 -12.17 -4.92
CA ILE A 120 -24.05 -12.98 -5.19
C ILE A 120 -24.51 -14.41 -5.44
N LYS A 121 -24.11 -14.99 -6.57
CA LYS A 121 -24.45 -16.36 -6.93
C LYS A 121 -23.81 -17.33 -5.92
N PRO A 122 -24.61 -18.12 -5.17
CA PRO A 122 -24.10 -18.94 -4.08
C PRO A 122 -23.15 -20.03 -4.57
N LEU A 123 -23.45 -20.68 -5.69
CA LEU A 123 -22.60 -21.73 -6.26
C LEU A 123 -21.17 -21.24 -6.53
N ILE A 124 -21.03 -20.09 -7.21
CA ILE A 124 -19.73 -19.52 -7.55
C ILE A 124 -18.95 -19.15 -6.30
N LEU A 125 -19.62 -18.52 -5.32
CA LEU A 125 -18.98 -18.18 -4.05
C LEU A 125 -18.50 -19.43 -3.29
N THR A 126 -19.30 -20.49 -3.24
CA THR A 126 -18.92 -21.75 -2.60
C THR A 126 -17.74 -22.42 -3.31
N LEU A 127 -17.74 -22.46 -4.65
CA LEU A 127 -16.63 -23.00 -5.43
C LEU A 127 -15.33 -22.21 -5.18
N LEU A 128 -15.40 -20.88 -5.21
CA LEU A 128 -14.25 -20.01 -4.90
C LEU A 128 -13.75 -20.21 -3.47
N TYR A 129 -14.66 -20.35 -2.51
CA TYR A 129 -14.31 -20.61 -1.11
C TYR A 129 -13.54 -21.94 -0.96
N ILE A 130 -14.07 -23.02 -1.52
CA ILE A 130 -13.42 -24.34 -1.48
C ILE A 130 -12.06 -24.28 -2.21
N TRP A 131 -12.02 -23.67 -3.39
CA TRP A 131 -10.80 -23.55 -4.17
C TRP A 131 -9.70 -22.75 -3.44
N THR A 132 -10.08 -21.68 -2.75
CA THR A 132 -9.14 -20.88 -1.94
C THR A 132 -8.51 -21.73 -0.84
N TRP A 133 -9.29 -22.59 -0.18
CA TRP A 133 -8.77 -23.53 0.81
C TRP A 133 -7.85 -24.57 0.20
N VAL A 134 -8.27 -25.21 -0.89
CA VAL A 134 -7.44 -26.22 -1.59
C VAL A 134 -6.09 -25.61 -1.97
N LEU A 135 -6.07 -24.41 -2.56
CA LEU A 135 -4.84 -23.72 -2.93
C LEU A 135 -3.96 -23.37 -1.72
N ALA A 136 -4.55 -22.88 -0.63
CA ALA A 136 -3.80 -22.54 0.58
C ALA A 136 -3.18 -23.79 1.23
N LEU A 137 -3.95 -24.87 1.34
CA LEU A 137 -3.48 -26.15 1.88
C LEU A 137 -2.41 -26.77 0.97
N TRP A 138 -2.60 -26.70 -0.35
CA TRP A 138 -1.61 -27.16 -1.31
C TRP A 138 -0.30 -26.39 -1.19
N PHE A 139 -0.37 -25.05 -1.06
CA PHE A 139 0.80 -24.20 -0.85
C PHE A 139 1.57 -24.56 0.43
N ILE A 140 0.86 -24.76 1.55
CA ILE A 140 1.47 -25.19 2.82
C ILE A 140 2.17 -26.55 2.64
N GLN A 141 1.51 -27.49 1.95
CA GLN A 141 2.03 -28.84 1.79
C GLN A 141 3.28 -28.92 0.90
N VAL A 142 3.34 -28.15 -0.19
CA VAL A 142 4.48 -28.22 -1.14
C VAL A 142 5.70 -27.42 -0.70
N THR A 143 5.53 -26.45 0.22
CA THR A 143 6.64 -25.63 0.73
C THR A 143 7.40 -26.36 1.83
N ALA A 144 6.78 -26.53 3.00
CA ALA A 144 7.44 -27.15 4.16
C ALA A 144 6.54 -28.10 4.98
N GLY A 145 5.26 -28.20 4.60
CA GLY A 145 4.26 -28.96 5.36
C GLY A 145 3.78 -28.23 6.62
N PHE A 146 2.65 -28.70 7.16
CA PHE A 146 2.02 -28.10 8.35
C PHE A 146 2.92 -27.96 9.59
N PRO A 147 3.73 -28.97 9.96
CA PRO A 147 4.53 -28.89 11.19
C PRO A 147 5.56 -27.75 11.17
N ALA A 148 6.25 -27.55 10.04
CA ALA A 148 7.24 -26.49 9.90
C ALA A 148 6.59 -25.10 10.01
N TRP A 149 5.47 -24.92 9.31
CA TRP A 149 4.70 -23.67 9.34
C TRP A 149 4.21 -23.27 10.74
N ILE A 150 3.91 -24.25 11.61
CA ILE A 150 3.43 -23.98 12.98
C ILE A 150 4.59 -23.79 13.97
N ASN A 151 5.62 -24.64 13.88
CA ASN A 151 6.69 -24.69 14.88
C ASN A 151 7.84 -23.72 14.61
N ASP A 152 8.03 -23.32 13.34
CA ASP A 152 9.09 -22.39 12.93
C ASP A 152 8.56 -21.47 11.82
N TYR A 153 7.63 -20.59 12.19
CA TYR A 153 6.99 -19.67 11.25
C TYR A 153 8.00 -18.75 10.56
N SER A 154 8.93 -18.17 11.34
CA SER A 154 9.85 -17.14 10.84
C SER A 154 10.78 -17.71 9.77
N ALA A 155 11.44 -18.85 10.03
CA ALA A 155 12.32 -19.46 9.05
C ALA A 155 11.53 -20.01 7.86
N THR A 156 10.43 -20.71 8.09
CA THR A 156 9.60 -21.27 7.02
C THR A 156 9.09 -20.18 6.07
N TYR A 157 8.66 -19.04 6.61
CA TYR A 157 8.18 -17.93 5.81
C TYR A 157 9.28 -17.26 4.97
N LEU A 158 10.51 -17.20 5.47
CA LEU A 158 11.62 -16.52 4.80
C LEU A 158 12.31 -17.39 3.75
N SER A 159 12.60 -18.66 4.04
CA SER A 159 13.46 -19.49 3.18
C SER A 159 12.71 -20.59 2.43
N MET A 160 11.67 -21.18 3.01
CA MET A 160 11.06 -22.41 2.47
C MET A 160 9.98 -22.19 1.39
N ARG A 161 9.79 -20.94 0.93
CA ARG A 161 8.77 -20.56 -0.07
C ARG A 161 9.34 -20.41 -1.48
N GLU A 162 10.66 -20.48 -1.62
CA GLU A 162 11.34 -20.26 -2.89
C GLU A 162 10.84 -21.25 -3.96
N GLY A 163 10.81 -20.81 -5.22
CA GLY A 163 10.32 -21.62 -6.34
C GLY A 163 8.79 -21.76 -6.46
N HIS A 164 8.01 -21.45 -5.42
CA HIS A 164 6.54 -21.59 -5.41
C HIS A 164 5.76 -20.28 -5.68
N GLY A 165 6.41 -19.29 -6.31
CA GLY A 165 5.87 -17.95 -6.53
C GLY A 165 4.54 -17.93 -7.32
N LEU A 166 4.42 -18.73 -8.38
CA LEU A 166 3.20 -18.79 -9.20
C LEU A 166 2.00 -19.33 -8.42
N LEU A 167 2.20 -20.39 -7.64
CA LEU A 167 1.14 -20.95 -6.79
C LEU A 167 0.68 -19.90 -5.77
N ASN A 168 1.63 -19.22 -5.13
CA ASN A 168 1.31 -18.13 -4.20
C ASN A 168 0.49 -17.00 -4.87
N VAL A 169 0.88 -16.60 -6.08
CA VAL A 169 0.15 -15.59 -6.87
C VAL A 169 -1.29 -16.03 -7.14
N ILE A 170 -1.50 -17.27 -7.59
CA ILE A 170 -2.84 -17.82 -7.87
C ILE A 170 -3.68 -17.84 -6.58
N THR A 171 -3.12 -18.34 -5.48
CA THR A 171 -3.76 -18.36 -4.15
C THR A 171 -4.17 -16.96 -3.70
N ILE A 172 -3.31 -15.96 -3.90
CA ILE A 172 -3.57 -14.56 -3.56
C ILE A 172 -4.76 -14.00 -4.36
N VAL A 173 -4.83 -14.26 -5.67
CA VAL A 173 -5.90 -13.76 -6.55
C VAL A 173 -7.25 -14.34 -6.14
N PHE A 174 -7.34 -15.67 -6.04
CA PHE A 174 -8.58 -16.34 -5.64
C PHE A 174 -9.00 -15.95 -4.22
N GLY A 175 -8.04 -15.84 -3.30
CA GLY A 175 -8.27 -15.35 -1.95
C GLY A 175 -8.87 -13.94 -1.92
N ASN A 176 -8.31 -13.00 -2.70
CA ASN A 176 -8.81 -11.63 -2.79
C ASN A 176 -10.27 -11.59 -3.30
N ILE A 177 -10.57 -12.36 -4.35
CA ILE A 177 -11.92 -12.45 -4.92
C ILE A 177 -12.90 -13.00 -3.87
N THR A 178 -12.56 -14.12 -3.23
CA THR A 178 -13.39 -14.75 -2.20
C THR A 178 -13.67 -13.80 -1.05
N VAL A 179 -12.65 -13.15 -0.51
CA VAL A 179 -12.78 -12.20 0.61
C VAL A 179 -13.62 -10.99 0.22
N PHE A 180 -13.44 -10.45 -0.99
CA PHE A 180 -14.26 -9.35 -1.50
C PHE A 180 -15.74 -9.75 -1.60
N LEU A 181 -16.04 -10.92 -2.19
CA LEU A 181 -17.41 -11.40 -2.35
C LEU A 181 -18.06 -11.70 -0.99
N LEU A 182 -17.32 -12.24 -0.01
CA LEU A 182 -17.81 -12.41 1.36
C LEU A 182 -18.10 -11.05 2.02
N GLY A 183 -17.25 -10.05 1.80
CA GLY A 183 -17.48 -8.66 2.26
C GLY A 183 -18.75 -8.06 1.67
N LEU A 184 -18.93 -8.21 0.35
CA LEU A 184 -20.11 -7.74 -0.37
C LEU A 184 -21.39 -8.47 0.08
N LYS A 185 -21.31 -9.80 0.31
CA LYS A 185 -22.42 -10.59 0.86
C LYS A 185 -22.79 -10.12 2.26
N THR A 186 -21.80 -9.90 3.12
CA THR A 186 -21.99 -9.39 4.49
C THR A 186 -22.67 -8.02 4.47
N TYR A 187 -22.32 -7.15 3.53
CA TYR A 187 -22.92 -5.82 3.39
C TYR A 187 -24.43 -5.87 3.15
N TYR A 188 -24.90 -6.75 2.26
CA TYR A 188 -26.31 -6.87 1.87
C TYR A 188 -27.13 -7.88 2.69
N SER A 189 -26.50 -8.72 3.51
CA SER A 189 -27.18 -9.76 4.29
C SER A 189 -27.72 -9.25 5.63
N LYS A 190 -28.90 -9.76 6.03
CA LYS A 190 -29.46 -9.54 7.37
C LYS A 190 -28.66 -10.29 8.45
N ASN A 191 -28.34 -11.56 8.22
CA ASN A 191 -27.52 -12.37 9.12
C ASN A 191 -26.05 -12.32 8.70
N LYS A 192 -25.24 -11.55 9.44
CA LYS A 192 -23.83 -11.30 9.12
C LYS A 192 -22.86 -12.24 9.82
N ARG A 193 -23.25 -12.82 10.96
CA ARG A 193 -22.34 -13.54 11.87
C ARG A 193 -21.58 -14.67 11.17
N TRP A 194 -22.31 -15.57 10.50
CA TRP A 194 -21.69 -16.71 9.82
C TRP A 194 -20.84 -16.33 8.61
N ILE A 195 -21.18 -15.25 7.91
CA ILE A 195 -20.39 -14.78 6.77
C ILE A 195 -19.08 -14.15 7.27
N ILE A 196 -19.12 -13.43 8.39
CA ILE A 196 -17.91 -12.88 9.04
C ILE A 196 -17.01 -14.02 9.51
N VAL A 197 -17.56 -15.06 10.15
CA VAL A 197 -16.77 -16.24 10.57
C VAL A 197 -16.12 -16.91 9.36
N ALA A 198 -16.87 -17.13 8.27
CA ALA A 198 -16.33 -17.70 7.04
C ALA A 198 -15.21 -16.82 6.43
N ALA A 199 -15.36 -15.49 6.47
CA ALA A 199 -14.34 -14.57 6.02
C ALA A 199 -13.07 -14.65 6.88
N LEU A 200 -13.20 -14.67 8.20
CA LEU A 200 -12.07 -14.82 9.12
C LEU A 200 -11.32 -16.15 8.92
N LEU A 201 -12.07 -17.24 8.72
CA LEU A 201 -11.50 -18.56 8.45
C LEU A 201 -10.70 -18.60 7.14
N VAL A 202 -11.03 -17.79 6.14
CA VAL A 202 -10.24 -17.67 4.90
C VAL A 202 -9.10 -16.67 5.05
N MET A 203 -9.34 -15.54 5.70
CA MET A 203 -8.36 -14.47 5.85
C MET A 203 -7.16 -14.90 6.68
N MET A 204 -7.35 -15.67 7.76
CA MET A 204 -6.27 -16.08 8.66
C MET A 204 -5.22 -16.97 7.96
N PRO A 205 -5.57 -18.11 7.32
CA PRO A 205 -4.61 -18.92 6.58
C PRO A 205 -3.94 -18.17 5.44
N LEU A 206 -4.70 -17.37 4.67
CA LEU A 206 -4.13 -16.58 3.57
C LEU A 206 -3.13 -15.53 4.07
N SER A 207 -3.39 -14.94 5.24
CA SER A 207 -2.47 -13.98 5.86
C SER A 207 -1.23 -14.68 6.40
N PHE A 208 -1.39 -15.89 6.93
CA PHE A 208 -0.30 -16.68 7.47
C PHE A 208 0.74 -17.01 6.39
N ILE A 209 0.30 -17.57 5.25
CA ILE A 209 1.21 -18.01 4.17
C ILE A 209 1.87 -16.85 3.41
N ALA A 210 1.25 -15.66 3.40
CA ALA A 210 1.71 -14.50 2.63
C ALA A 210 2.17 -13.31 3.50
N GLY A 211 2.36 -13.54 4.81
CA GLY A 211 2.96 -12.59 5.75
C GLY A 211 1.90 -11.89 6.61
N ILE A 212 1.76 -12.33 7.87
CA ILE A 212 0.62 -11.97 8.71
C ILE A 212 0.49 -10.44 8.95
N LYS A 213 1.62 -9.75 9.14
CA LYS A 213 1.70 -8.33 9.49
C LYS A 213 1.00 -7.41 8.48
N SER A 214 1.22 -7.60 7.17
CA SER A 214 0.65 -6.74 6.13
C SER A 214 -0.55 -7.37 5.43
N ARG A 215 -0.53 -8.69 5.22
CA ARG A 215 -1.55 -9.38 4.41
C ARG A 215 -2.92 -9.38 5.08
N PHE A 216 -2.97 -9.50 6.41
CA PHE A 216 -4.23 -9.47 7.14
C PHE A 216 -4.93 -8.11 7.02
N ILE A 217 -4.17 -7.02 7.20
CA ILE A 217 -4.66 -5.65 7.02
C ILE A 217 -5.18 -5.47 5.59
N PHE A 218 -4.43 -5.94 4.60
CA PHE A 218 -4.81 -5.88 3.19
C PHE A 218 -6.14 -6.58 2.92
N LEU A 219 -6.32 -7.80 3.42
CA LEU A 219 -7.55 -8.57 3.24
C LEU A 219 -8.73 -7.96 4.00
N LEU A 220 -8.48 -7.36 5.17
CA LEU A 220 -9.49 -6.64 5.93
C LEU A 220 -10.01 -5.42 5.15
N VAL A 221 -9.12 -4.66 4.50
CA VAL A 221 -9.52 -3.55 3.63
C VAL A 221 -10.34 -4.03 2.43
N ILE A 222 -9.98 -5.17 1.82
CA ILE A 222 -10.78 -5.79 0.75
C ILE A 222 -12.18 -6.17 1.24
N PHE A 223 -12.26 -6.87 2.38
CA PHE A 223 -13.53 -7.29 2.97
C PHE A 223 -14.43 -6.09 3.32
N LEU A 224 -13.85 -5.03 3.87
CA LEU A 224 -14.56 -3.82 4.28
C LEU A 224 -14.79 -2.83 3.13
N SER A 225 -14.21 -3.04 1.95
CA SER A 225 -14.32 -2.12 0.82
C SER A 225 -15.76 -1.73 0.44
N PRO A 226 -16.79 -2.62 0.48
CA PRO A 226 -18.16 -2.21 0.20
C PRO A 226 -18.71 -1.18 1.20
N TYR A 227 -18.25 -1.22 2.44
CA TYR A 227 -18.57 -0.22 3.47
C TYR A 227 -17.77 1.08 3.24
N PHE A 228 -16.47 0.98 2.97
CA PHE A 228 -15.59 2.14 2.78
C PHE A 228 -15.97 2.99 1.57
N MET A 229 -16.53 2.39 0.51
CA MET A 229 -17.06 3.13 -0.64
C MET A 229 -18.12 4.18 -0.29
N ARG A 230 -18.88 3.99 0.80
CA ARG A 230 -19.94 4.92 1.23
C ARG A 230 -19.53 5.79 2.42
N MET A 231 -18.40 5.48 3.04
CA MET A 231 -17.98 6.16 4.26
C MET A 231 -17.45 7.54 3.89
N VAL A 232 -18.11 8.57 4.42
CA VAL A 232 -17.61 9.95 4.38
C VAL A 232 -16.45 10.06 5.35
N PHE A 233 -15.33 10.59 4.86
CA PHE A 233 -14.13 10.72 5.65
C PHE A 233 -14.29 11.81 6.71
N SER A 234 -13.82 11.51 7.92
CA SER A 234 -13.79 12.45 9.04
C SER A 234 -12.49 12.27 9.81
N ILE A 235 -12.08 13.30 10.57
CA ILE A 235 -10.88 13.24 11.42
C ILE A 235 -11.01 12.13 12.46
N LYS A 236 -12.23 11.87 12.95
CA LYS A 236 -12.51 10.73 13.84
C LYS A 236 -12.10 9.40 13.20
N TYR A 237 -12.44 9.18 11.93
CA TYR A 237 -12.04 7.96 11.23
C TYR A 237 -10.54 7.89 10.98
N LEU A 238 -9.89 9.02 10.70
CA LEU A 238 -8.42 9.08 10.63
C LEU A 238 -7.77 8.59 11.93
N ALA A 239 -8.24 9.10 13.07
CA ALA A 239 -7.73 8.71 14.39
C ALA A 239 -7.98 7.21 14.67
N ILE A 240 -9.19 6.71 14.39
CA ILE A 240 -9.54 5.29 14.58
C ILE A 240 -8.67 4.38 13.70
N PHE A 241 -8.51 4.72 12.41
CA PHE A 241 -7.69 3.93 11.50
C PHE A 241 -6.22 3.97 11.87
N SER A 242 -5.69 5.13 12.28
CA SER A 242 -4.30 5.26 12.73
C SER A 242 -4.06 4.42 13.99
N PHE A 243 -4.92 4.53 15.00
CA PHE A 243 -4.81 3.74 16.22
C PHE A 243 -4.91 2.24 15.95
N SER A 244 -5.89 1.83 15.13
CA SER A 244 -6.06 0.42 14.74
C SER A 244 -4.87 -0.09 13.94
N PHE A 245 -4.30 0.73 13.05
CA PHE A 245 -3.10 0.40 12.29
C PHE A 245 -1.91 0.17 13.21
N PHE A 246 -1.64 1.05 14.18
CA PHE A 246 -0.51 0.87 15.10
C PHE A 246 -0.68 -0.35 16.02
N ILE A 247 -1.90 -0.66 16.47
CA ILE A 247 -2.16 -1.91 17.22
C ILE A 247 -1.84 -3.12 16.35
N LEU A 248 -2.35 -3.17 15.12
CA LEU A 248 -2.10 -4.29 14.22
C LEU A 248 -0.62 -4.38 13.81
N LEU A 249 0.04 -3.23 13.63
CA LEU A 249 1.48 -3.15 13.35
C LEU A 249 2.30 -3.70 14.51
N TYR A 250 1.95 -3.35 15.75
CA TYR A 250 2.59 -3.84 16.97
C TYR A 250 2.40 -5.35 17.10
N LEU A 251 1.16 -5.84 17.09
CA LEU A 251 0.85 -7.27 17.20
C LEU A 251 1.49 -8.09 16.07
N GLY A 252 1.42 -7.60 14.83
CA GLY A 252 2.03 -8.26 13.69
C GLY A 252 3.57 -8.27 13.76
N THR A 253 4.18 -7.27 14.38
CA THR A 253 5.62 -7.24 14.63
C THR A 253 6.01 -8.23 15.72
N LEU A 254 5.28 -8.27 16.83
CA LEU A 254 5.50 -9.24 17.90
C LEU A 254 5.52 -10.69 17.41
N ILE A 255 4.53 -11.05 16.58
CA ILE A 255 4.45 -12.41 16.01
C ILE A 255 5.62 -12.68 15.07
N ARG A 256 5.98 -11.72 14.23
CA ARG A 256 7.04 -11.88 13.23
C ARG A 256 8.43 -11.99 13.86
N THR A 257 8.67 -11.29 14.96
CA THR A 257 9.99 -11.21 15.60
C THR A 257 10.08 -11.99 16.90
N GLU A 258 9.15 -12.92 17.13
CA GLU A 258 9.13 -13.79 18.31
C GLU A 258 9.25 -13.00 19.63
N GLY A 259 8.64 -11.82 19.68
CA GLY A 259 8.65 -10.95 20.87
C GLY A 259 9.88 -10.05 21.03
N PHE A 260 10.85 -10.01 20.09
CA PHE A 260 12.02 -9.13 20.19
C PHE A 260 11.66 -7.65 20.46
N TYR A 261 10.61 -7.14 19.82
CA TYR A 261 10.12 -5.77 19.99
C TYR A 261 8.98 -5.63 21.03
N ALA A 262 8.97 -6.44 22.10
CA ALA A 262 7.90 -6.45 23.09
C ALA A 262 7.91 -5.31 24.10
N SER A 263 9.05 -4.63 24.29
CA SER A 263 9.12 -3.45 25.15
C SER A 263 8.78 -2.19 24.35
N ALA A 264 8.17 -1.20 25.01
CA ALA A 264 7.87 0.09 24.38
C ALA A 264 9.13 0.80 23.83
N PRO A 265 10.28 0.82 24.53
CA PRO A 265 11.53 1.38 23.99
C PRO A 265 11.96 0.72 22.67
N PHE A 266 12.00 -0.62 22.63
CA PHE A 266 12.40 -1.37 21.44
C PHE A 266 11.46 -1.11 20.27
N PHE A 267 10.15 -1.07 20.52
CA PHE A 267 9.17 -0.80 19.47
C PHE A 267 9.29 0.63 18.93
N LEU A 268 9.49 1.63 19.79
CA LEU A 268 9.67 3.03 19.38
C LEU A 268 10.91 3.22 18.51
N GLU A 269 12.05 2.67 18.91
CA GLU A 269 13.28 2.76 18.11
C GLU A 269 13.14 2.01 16.78
N MET A 270 12.46 0.85 16.79
CA MET A 270 12.15 0.11 15.58
C MET A 270 11.24 0.90 14.63
N LEU A 271 10.27 1.67 15.12
CA LEU A 271 9.43 2.51 14.26
C LEU A 271 10.25 3.53 13.48
N ILE A 272 11.22 4.20 14.12
CA ILE A 272 12.11 5.13 13.42
C ILE A 272 12.92 4.36 12.38
N GLY A 273 13.57 3.27 12.81
CA GLY A 273 14.37 2.37 11.94
C GLY A 273 13.61 1.85 10.72
N TYR A 274 12.33 1.53 10.90
CA TYR A 274 11.47 0.94 9.89
C TYR A 274 10.98 1.94 8.83
N PHE A 275 10.83 3.21 9.22
CA PHE A 275 10.35 4.29 8.35
C PHE A 275 11.52 5.20 7.91
N ASN A 276 12.53 4.60 7.28
CA ASN A 276 13.82 5.21 6.95
C ASN A 276 14.04 5.50 5.44
N SER A 277 13.02 5.34 4.60
CA SER A 277 13.15 5.42 3.15
C SER A 277 13.73 6.75 2.66
N PHE A 278 13.43 7.87 3.30
CA PHE A 278 13.97 9.17 2.87
C PHE A 278 15.45 9.37 3.23
N GLN A 279 15.94 8.73 4.29
CA GLN A 279 17.38 8.69 4.60
C GLN A 279 18.13 7.87 3.55
N LEU A 280 17.55 6.74 3.14
CA LEU A 280 18.09 5.96 2.03
C LEU A 280 18.13 6.80 0.75
N HIS A 281 17.05 7.53 0.43
CA HIS A 281 17.03 8.44 -0.71
C HIS A 281 18.12 9.53 -0.62
N ASP A 282 18.34 10.10 0.56
CA ASP A 282 19.36 11.13 0.77
C ASP A 282 20.77 10.63 0.44
N SER A 283 21.09 9.37 0.79
CA SER A 283 22.34 8.72 0.38
C SER A 283 22.54 8.69 -1.13
N ILE A 284 21.46 8.56 -1.92
CA ILE A 284 21.52 8.64 -3.39
C ILE A 284 21.74 10.08 -3.83
N VAL A 285 20.97 11.01 -3.29
CA VAL A 285 21.04 12.43 -3.66
C VAL A 285 22.43 13.03 -3.40
N ILE A 286 23.12 12.56 -2.36
CA ILE A 286 24.48 12.98 -1.99
C ILE A 286 25.54 12.25 -2.82
N SER A 287 25.34 10.96 -3.14
CA SER A 287 26.35 10.15 -3.82
C SER A 287 26.38 10.31 -5.33
N ARG A 288 25.29 10.73 -5.97
CA ARG A 288 25.21 10.81 -7.44
C ARG A 288 24.32 11.93 -7.96
N ASP A 289 24.60 12.35 -9.18
CA ASP A 289 23.77 13.29 -9.93
C ASP A 289 22.47 12.64 -10.46
N PRO A 290 21.42 13.45 -10.70
CA PRO A 290 20.15 12.95 -11.22
C PRO A 290 20.32 12.38 -12.64
N GLY A 291 19.62 11.29 -12.93
CA GLY A 291 19.76 10.52 -14.17
C GLY A 291 18.51 10.48 -15.05
N LEU A 292 18.65 9.89 -16.24
CA LEU A 292 17.57 9.64 -17.19
C LEU A 292 17.56 8.16 -17.61
N LEU A 293 16.40 7.51 -17.47
CA LEU A 293 16.14 6.12 -17.88
C LEU A 293 17.16 5.05 -17.39
N GLN A 294 17.84 5.28 -16.26
CA GLN A 294 18.88 4.38 -15.74
C GLN A 294 18.37 2.99 -15.33
N THR A 295 17.12 2.89 -14.87
CA THR A 295 16.56 1.63 -14.34
C THR A 295 15.21 1.27 -14.94
N VAL A 296 14.67 2.07 -15.87
CA VAL A 296 13.37 1.81 -16.52
C VAL A 296 13.32 0.43 -17.21
N PHE A 297 14.42 -0.04 -17.78
CA PHE A 297 14.48 -1.33 -18.45
C PHE A 297 14.34 -2.54 -17.50
N GLN A 298 14.58 -2.35 -16.19
CA GLN A 298 14.56 -3.44 -15.20
C GLN A 298 13.16 -4.10 -15.09
N ILE A 299 12.10 -3.40 -15.48
CA ILE A 299 10.75 -3.93 -15.61
C ILE A 299 10.68 -5.22 -16.46
N PHE A 300 11.59 -5.38 -17.42
CA PHE A 300 11.64 -6.52 -18.33
C PHE A 300 12.57 -7.64 -17.83
N THR A 301 13.39 -7.42 -16.81
CA THR A 301 14.42 -8.39 -16.39
C THR A 301 13.81 -9.75 -16.02
N LYS A 302 12.84 -9.80 -15.09
CA LYS A 302 12.19 -11.06 -14.67
C LYS A 302 11.39 -11.76 -15.78
N PRO A 303 10.58 -11.04 -16.59
CA PRO A 303 9.96 -11.63 -17.77
C PRO A 303 10.97 -12.26 -18.74
N LEU A 304 12.07 -11.56 -19.05
CA LEU A 304 13.10 -12.06 -19.96
C LEU A 304 13.91 -13.23 -19.35
N GLN A 305 14.16 -13.23 -18.04
CA GLN A 305 14.71 -14.38 -17.32
C GLN A 305 13.80 -15.60 -17.44
N THR A 306 12.49 -15.42 -17.29
CA THR A 306 11.50 -16.52 -17.38
C THR A 306 11.43 -17.12 -18.78
N LEU A 307 11.64 -16.29 -19.81
CA LEU A 307 11.71 -16.71 -21.22
C LEU A 307 13.09 -17.27 -21.62
N GLY A 308 14.07 -17.26 -20.72
CA GLY A 308 15.43 -17.74 -20.99
C GLY A 308 16.33 -16.79 -21.77
N PHE A 309 15.90 -15.54 -22.00
CA PHE A 309 16.72 -14.54 -22.70
C PHE A 309 17.80 -13.91 -21.80
N ILE A 310 17.57 -13.87 -20.49
CA ILE A 310 18.57 -13.45 -19.50
C ILE A 310 18.91 -14.66 -18.64
N THR A 311 20.17 -15.10 -18.70
CA THR A 311 20.66 -16.26 -17.95
C THR A 311 21.31 -15.89 -16.61
N ASP A 312 21.62 -14.61 -16.41
CA ASP A 312 22.15 -14.12 -15.15
C ASP A 312 21.06 -14.11 -14.08
N LEU A 313 21.20 -14.98 -13.09
CA LEU A 313 20.27 -15.10 -11.96
C LEU A 313 20.44 -13.95 -10.96
N ASP A 314 21.60 -13.29 -10.93
CA ASP A 314 21.87 -12.12 -10.08
C ASP A 314 21.60 -10.80 -10.83
N ALA A 315 20.85 -10.82 -11.94
CA ALA A 315 20.49 -9.59 -12.63
C ALA A 315 19.57 -8.69 -11.79
N ASN A 316 19.78 -7.38 -11.88
CA ASN A 316 18.93 -6.38 -11.23
C ASN A 316 17.58 -6.28 -11.94
N PHE A 317 16.51 -6.57 -11.20
CA PHE A 317 15.14 -6.55 -11.71
C PHE A 317 14.26 -5.45 -11.10
N ASP A 318 14.75 -4.76 -10.07
CA ASP A 318 14.20 -3.50 -9.59
C ASP A 318 15.28 -2.63 -8.90
N ILE A 319 14.92 -1.37 -8.62
CA ILE A 319 15.78 -0.41 -7.94
C ILE A 319 16.15 -0.87 -6.54
N SER A 320 15.21 -1.52 -5.83
CA SER A 320 15.44 -1.96 -4.46
C SER A 320 16.55 -3.00 -4.40
N VAL A 321 16.57 -3.97 -5.30
CA VAL A 321 17.62 -4.99 -5.44
C VAL A 321 18.93 -4.32 -5.84
N MET A 322 18.91 -3.48 -6.87
CA MET A 322 20.12 -2.80 -7.35
C MET A 322 20.82 -2.02 -6.24
N LEU A 323 20.07 -1.18 -5.52
CA LEU A 323 20.64 -0.33 -4.47
C LEU A 323 20.91 -1.10 -3.17
N THR A 324 20.19 -2.19 -2.90
CA THR A 324 20.54 -3.06 -1.75
C THR A 324 21.88 -3.73 -2.01
N LYS A 325 22.14 -4.25 -3.22
CA LYS A 325 23.45 -4.81 -3.57
C LYS A 325 24.58 -3.79 -3.45
N GLU A 326 24.29 -2.54 -3.80
CA GLU A 326 25.28 -1.46 -3.76
C GLU A 326 25.59 -0.99 -2.33
N PHE A 327 24.56 -0.70 -1.52
CA PHE A 327 24.73 -0.08 -0.20
C PHE A 327 24.68 -1.06 0.98
N PHE A 328 24.04 -2.22 0.81
CA PHE A 328 23.81 -3.22 1.85
C PHE A 328 24.04 -4.65 1.31
N PRO A 329 25.23 -4.96 0.75
CA PRO A 329 25.48 -6.23 0.09
C PRO A 329 25.22 -7.43 0.99
N ASP A 330 25.57 -7.35 2.28
CA ASP A 330 25.34 -8.43 3.25
C ASP A 330 23.86 -8.77 3.39
N GLN A 331 22.97 -7.77 3.35
CA GLN A 331 21.53 -8.03 3.45
C GLN A 331 20.99 -8.74 2.21
N TRP A 332 21.54 -8.47 1.03
CA TRP A 332 21.13 -9.17 -0.18
C TRP A 332 21.73 -10.59 -0.24
N TYR A 333 23.05 -10.69 -0.10
CA TYR A 333 23.79 -11.93 -0.35
C TYR A 333 23.75 -12.91 0.83
N LEU A 334 23.59 -12.44 2.07
CA LEU A 334 23.51 -13.31 3.27
C LEU A 334 22.08 -13.46 3.78
N GLU A 335 21.28 -12.39 3.78
CA GLU A 335 19.95 -12.39 4.40
C GLU A 335 18.79 -12.52 3.38
N HIS A 336 19.07 -12.44 2.08
CA HIS A 336 18.06 -12.42 1.01
C HIS A 336 16.97 -11.35 1.21
N ALA A 337 17.35 -10.21 1.78
CA ALA A 337 16.50 -9.07 2.08
C ALA A 337 16.76 -7.90 1.13
N THR A 338 15.77 -7.01 1.01
CA THR A 338 15.88 -5.76 0.24
C THR A 338 15.51 -4.56 1.10
N GLN A 339 16.23 -3.47 0.89
CA GLN A 339 15.89 -2.17 1.46
C GLN A 339 14.75 -1.50 0.68
N GLN A 340 13.99 -0.66 1.38
CA GLN A 340 12.79 -0.01 0.84
C GLN A 340 13.07 1.44 0.49
N TRP A 341 13.22 1.72 -0.80
CA TRP A 341 13.50 3.04 -1.34
C TRP A 341 12.19 3.75 -1.69
N PRO A 342 12.09 5.07 -1.50
CA PRO A 342 10.89 5.81 -1.87
C PRO A 342 10.84 6.01 -3.38
N LEU A 343 9.65 6.32 -3.88
CA LEU A 343 9.41 6.67 -5.28
C LEU A 343 10.34 7.77 -5.78
N ASP A 344 10.68 8.72 -4.90
CA ASP A 344 11.63 9.79 -5.15
C ASP A 344 12.98 9.27 -5.69
N THR A 345 13.44 8.09 -5.26
CA THR A 345 14.67 7.48 -5.79
C THR A 345 14.53 7.08 -7.25
N GLU A 346 13.41 6.45 -7.64
CA GLU A 346 13.18 6.14 -9.06
C GLU A 346 13.08 7.41 -9.90
N LEU A 347 12.35 8.40 -9.40
CA LEU A 347 12.20 9.70 -10.01
C LEU A 347 13.53 10.41 -10.23
N TYR A 348 14.44 10.30 -9.26
CA TYR A 348 15.79 10.83 -9.34
C TYR A 348 16.66 10.18 -10.42
N LEU A 349 16.62 8.84 -10.49
CA LEU A 349 17.47 8.05 -11.39
C LEU A 349 16.94 8.01 -12.83
N ASN A 350 15.63 8.17 -13.02
CA ASN A 350 14.99 7.99 -14.32
C ASN A 350 14.41 9.24 -14.96
N TYR A 351 14.15 10.29 -14.19
CA TYR A 351 13.41 11.47 -14.65
C TYR A 351 14.04 12.78 -14.16
N TYR A 352 15.37 12.79 -14.02
CA TYR A 352 16.15 13.93 -13.54
C TYR A 352 15.64 14.54 -12.22
N GLY A 353 15.06 13.73 -11.32
CA GLY A 353 14.47 14.23 -10.08
C GLY A 353 13.34 15.22 -10.37
N ILE A 354 13.38 16.41 -9.77
CA ILE A 354 12.29 17.40 -9.86
C ILE A 354 11.99 17.85 -11.31
N TYR A 355 12.96 17.81 -12.22
CA TYR A 355 12.83 18.43 -13.54
C TYR A 355 11.81 17.75 -14.47
N LEU A 356 11.78 16.40 -14.55
CA LEU A 356 10.87 15.68 -15.45
C LEU A 356 9.88 14.76 -14.72
N SER A 357 10.02 14.58 -13.41
CA SER A 357 9.20 13.63 -12.65
C SER A 357 7.71 13.97 -12.59
N TRP A 358 7.32 15.23 -12.81
CA TRP A 358 5.90 15.61 -12.82
C TRP A 358 5.10 14.85 -13.88
N LEU A 359 5.69 14.54 -15.04
CA LEU A 359 5.00 13.89 -16.15
C LEU A 359 4.55 12.45 -15.82
N PRO A 360 5.44 11.52 -15.41
CA PRO A 360 5.02 10.18 -15.06
C PRO A 360 4.09 10.14 -13.84
N LEU A 361 4.24 11.07 -12.89
CA LEU A 361 3.31 11.20 -11.75
C LEU A 361 1.91 11.63 -12.18
N LEU A 362 1.79 12.55 -13.14
CA LEU A 362 0.50 12.94 -13.72
C LEU A 362 -0.17 11.76 -14.45
N VAL A 363 0.59 10.99 -15.23
CA VAL A 363 0.05 9.81 -15.93
C VAL A 363 -0.44 8.77 -14.93
N TYR A 364 0.37 8.46 -13.92
CA TYR A 364 0.01 7.52 -12.86
C TYR A 364 -1.26 7.94 -12.12
N THR A 365 -1.31 9.20 -11.64
CA THR A 365 -2.46 9.74 -10.92
C THR A 365 -3.72 9.79 -11.79
N TYR A 366 -3.60 10.08 -13.09
CA TYR A 366 -4.72 10.05 -14.03
C TYR A 366 -5.31 8.63 -14.15
N CYS A 367 -4.47 7.62 -14.38
CA CYS A 367 -4.90 6.22 -14.53
C CYS A 367 -5.62 5.71 -13.28
N VAL A 368 -5.05 5.94 -12.09
CA VAL A 368 -5.66 5.50 -10.82
C VAL A 368 -6.94 6.30 -10.52
N SER A 369 -6.97 7.59 -10.86
CA SER A 369 -8.19 8.42 -10.72
C SER A 369 -9.31 7.96 -11.64
N MET A 370 -9.00 7.56 -12.88
CA MET A 370 -9.98 6.93 -13.78
C MET A 370 -10.59 5.69 -13.14
N LEU A 371 -9.75 4.79 -12.62
CA LEU A 371 -10.21 3.58 -11.94
C LEU A 371 -11.07 3.90 -10.71
N TYR A 372 -10.67 4.86 -9.88
CA TYR A 372 -11.46 5.35 -8.74
C TYR A 372 -12.86 5.81 -9.15
N ARG A 373 -12.94 6.66 -10.20
CA ARG A 373 -14.22 7.19 -10.70
C ARG A 373 -15.15 6.08 -11.16
N HIS A 374 -14.62 5.10 -11.90
CA HIS A 374 -15.42 4.01 -12.44
C HIS A 374 -15.77 2.93 -11.41
N ALA A 375 -14.89 2.64 -10.47
CA ALA A 375 -15.11 1.61 -9.46
C ALA A 375 -15.93 2.13 -8.27
N VAL A 376 -15.48 3.23 -7.66
CA VAL A 376 -16.02 3.75 -6.39
C VAL A 376 -17.19 4.70 -6.63
N LEU A 377 -16.99 5.76 -7.41
CA LEU A 377 -18.03 6.78 -7.59
C LEU A 377 -19.24 6.27 -8.39
N LYS A 378 -18.99 5.50 -9.46
CA LYS A 378 -20.05 4.81 -10.23
C LYS A 378 -20.55 3.51 -9.58
N ARG A 379 -19.97 3.09 -8.44
CA ARG A 379 -20.36 1.88 -7.69
C ARG A 379 -20.33 0.60 -8.53
N ASN A 380 -19.34 0.47 -9.40
CA ASN A 380 -19.16 -0.74 -10.21
C ASN A 380 -18.46 -1.83 -9.38
N TYR A 381 -19.24 -2.67 -8.70
CA TYR A 381 -18.73 -3.74 -7.84
C TYR A 381 -17.76 -4.72 -8.52
N ASN A 382 -17.78 -4.83 -9.86
CA ASN A 382 -16.84 -5.69 -10.58
C ASN A 382 -15.43 -5.08 -10.64
N LEU A 383 -15.31 -3.75 -10.53
CA LEU A 383 -14.05 -3.02 -10.58
C LEU A 383 -13.53 -2.61 -9.20
N VAL A 384 -14.40 -2.59 -8.17
CA VAL A 384 -14.02 -2.28 -6.79
C VAL A 384 -12.82 -3.08 -6.29
N PRO A 385 -12.76 -4.42 -6.41
CA PRO A 385 -11.61 -5.16 -5.90
C PRO A 385 -10.31 -4.77 -6.62
N ILE A 386 -10.37 -4.49 -7.93
CA ILE A 386 -9.22 -4.00 -8.71
C ILE A 386 -8.77 -2.63 -8.19
N PHE A 387 -9.72 -1.71 -7.99
CA PHE A 387 -9.42 -0.40 -7.41
C PHE A 387 -8.84 -0.53 -6.01
N VAL A 388 -9.35 -1.40 -5.14
CA VAL A 388 -8.84 -1.56 -3.78
C VAL A 388 -7.41 -2.13 -3.78
N MET A 389 -7.09 -3.01 -4.72
CA MET A 389 -5.72 -3.46 -4.91
C MET A 389 -4.80 -2.31 -5.34
N GLU A 390 -5.21 -1.51 -6.32
CA GLU A 390 -4.45 -0.33 -6.76
C GLU A 390 -4.36 0.75 -5.67
N PHE A 391 -5.42 0.95 -4.88
CA PHE A 391 -5.45 1.87 -3.75
C PHE A 391 -4.39 1.52 -2.71
N GLN A 392 -4.19 0.23 -2.42
CA GLN A 392 -3.10 -0.22 -1.54
C GLN A 392 -1.74 -0.18 -2.25
N ARG A 393 -1.72 -0.44 -3.56
CA ARG A 393 -0.50 -0.34 -4.37
C ARG A 393 0.04 1.08 -4.45
N ILE A 394 -0.78 2.13 -4.31
CA ILE A 394 -0.29 3.51 -4.12
C ILE A 394 0.78 3.54 -3.03
N PHE A 395 0.54 2.89 -1.88
CA PHE A 395 1.53 2.84 -0.79
C PHE A 395 2.81 2.10 -1.21
N SER A 396 2.68 0.97 -1.92
CA SER A 396 3.82 0.21 -2.42
C SER A 396 4.61 0.96 -3.52
N THR A 397 3.93 1.69 -4.40
CA THR A 397 4.54 2.54 -5.42
C THR A 397 5.30 3.69 -4.79
N MET A 398 4.73 4.33 -3.77
CA MET A 398 5.45 5.33 -2.97
C MET A 398 6.70 4.77 -2.29
N ARG A 399 6.73 3.45 -2.07
CA ARG A 399 7.79 2.68 -1.43
C ARG A 399 8.51 1.76 -2.41
N GLY A 400 8.81 2.26 -3.60
CA GLY A 400 9.52 1.53 -4.62
C GLY A 400 9.43 2.24 -5.96
N THR A 401 8.80 1.58 -6.94
CA THR A 401 8.75 2.05 -8.32
C THR A 401 7.31 2.28 -8.81
N LEU A 402 7.15 3.20 -9.75
CA LEU A 402 5.93 3.52 -10.49
C LEU A 402 5.41 2.29 -11.22
N VAL A 403 6.31 1.63 -11.97
CA VAL A 403 5.97 0.46 -12.77
C VAL A 403 6.92 -0.69 -12.41
N PRO A 404 6.58 -1.51 -11.40
CA PRO A 404 7.35 -2.68 -11.04
C PRO A 404 7.22 -3.80 -12.09
N TRP A 405 8.20 -4.71 -12.14
CA TRP A 405 8.23 -5.84 -13.09
C TRP A 405 7.01 -6.77 -12.93
N GLU A 406 6.41 -6.82 -11.75
CA GLU A 406 5.18 -7.57 -11.47
C GLU A 406 3.94 -7.02 -12.21
N VAL A 407 4.04 -5.88 -12.91
CA VAL A 407 2.90 -5.30 -13.64
C VAL A 407 2.24 -6.29 -14.61
N PHE A 408 3.02 -7.15 -15.27
CA PHE A 408 2.51 -8.17 -16.18
C PHE A 408 1.64 -9.19 -15.42
N ILE A 409 2.07 -9.56 -14.22
CA ILE A 409 1.31 -10.43 -13.33
C ILE A 409 0.03 -9.71 -12.93
N TYR A 410 0.11 -8.46 -12.45
CA TYR A 410 -1.05 -7.70 -11.99
C TYR A 410 -2.13 -7.53 -13.07
N VAL A 411 -1.75 -7.30 -14.33
CA VAL A 411 -2.71 -7.21 -15.44
C VAL A 411 -3.51 -8.50 -15.59
N VAL A 412 -2.85 -9.66 -15.52
CA VAL A 412 -3.54 -10.97 -15.56
C VAL A 412 -4.43 -11.14 -14.32
N GLN A 413 -3.95 -10.76 -13.13
CA GLN A 413 -4.75 -10.80 -11.90
C GLN A 413 -6.02 -9.96 -12.02
N TYR A 414 -5.92 -8.74 -12.56
CA TYR A 414 -7.05 -7.83 -12.74
C TYR A 414 -8.08 -8.38 -13.73
N LEU A 415 -7.62 -9.01 -14.81
CA LEU A 415 -8.51 -9.70 -15.74
C LEU A 415 -9.28 -10.83 -15.04
N LEU A 416 -8.60 -11.69 -14.30
CA LEU A 416 -9.24 -12.79 -13.56
C LEU A 416 -10.25 -12.26 -12.53
N ILE A 417 -9.87 -11.26 -11.74
CA ILE A 417 -10.76 -10.63 -10.76
C ILE A 417 -12.01 -10.09 -11.43
N TYR A 418 -11.86 -9.37 -12.54
CA TYR A 418 -12.98 -8.81 -13.28
C TYR A 418 -13.93 -9.90 -13.77
N VAL A 419 -13.39 -10.96 -14.39
CA VAL A 419 -14.18 -12.09 -14.93
C VAL A 419 -14.95 -12.78 -13.81
N PHE A 420 -14.29 -13.18 -12.73
CA PHE A 420 -14.96 -13.89 -11.62
C PHE A 420 -15.98 -13.03 -10.90
N CYS A 421 -15.70 -11.73 -10.68
CA CYS A 421 -16.67 -10.82 -10.09
C CYS A 421 -17.90 -10.65 -11.01
N ARG A 422 -17.69 -10.49 -12.32
CA ARG A 422 -18.78 -10.40 -13.30
C ARG A 422 -19.64 -11.67 -13.35
N LEU A 423 -19.01 -12.83 -13.19
CA LEU A 423 -19.72 -14.11 -13.13
C LEU A 423 -20.53 -14.24 -11.82
N ALA A 424 -19.96 -13.83 -10.69
CA ALA A 424 -20.52 -13.99 -9.35
C ALA A 424 -21.61 -12.95 -8.99
N ILE A 425 -21.48 -11.71 -9.47
CA ILE A 425 -22.31 -10.57 -9.03
C ILE A 425 -23.43 -10.29 -10.03
N LYS A 426 -24.68 -10.26 -9.55
CA LYS A 426 -25.84 -9.77 -10.28
C LYS A 426 -26.37 -8.50 -9.63
N VAL A 427 -26.43 -7.41 -10.38
CA VAL A 427 -26.94 -6.11 -9.93
C VAL A 427 -28.38 -5.94 -10.42
N GLY A 428 -29.31 -5.66 -9.51
CA GLY A 428 -30.71 -5.37 -9.83
C GLY A 428 -30.95 -3.89 -10.20
N PRO A 429 -32.00 -3.58 -10.98
CA PRO A 429 -32.26 -2.22 -11.44
C PRO A 429 -32.58 -1.23 -10.30
N VAL A 430 -32.18 0.03 -10.50
CA VAL A 430 -32.56 1.17 -9.66
C VAL A 430 -34.02 1.53 -9.99
N ALA A 431 -34.90 1.62 -8.99
CA ALA A 431 -36.26 2.08 -9.24
C ALA A 431 -36.26 3.61 -9.47
N ALA A 432 -36.81 4.06 -10.59
CA ALA A 432 -37.14 5.46 -10.84
C ALA A 432 -38.29 5.88 -9.90
N LYS A 433 -37.99 6.21 -8.64
CA LYS A 433 -39.00 6.73 -7.69
C LYS A 433 -38.40 7.42 -6.47
N VAL A 434 -37.48 8.36 -6.65
CA VAL A 434 -37.11 9.35 -5.61
C VAL A 434 -36.75 10.69 -6.28
N GLN A 435 -37.63 11.23 -7.12
CA GLN A 435 -37.55 12.63 -7.55
C GLN A 435 -38.74 13.48 -7.06
N ASN A 436 -39.75 12.86 -6.43
CA ASN A 436 -40.96 13.58 -5.99
C ASN A 436 -41.03 13.84 -4.47
N ALA A 437 -39.97 13.53 -3.70
CA ALA A 437 -39.97 13.71 -2.24
C ALA A 437 -39.24 14.97 -1.76
N GLU A 438 -38.42 15.63 -2.59
CA GLU A 438 -37.67 16.84 -2.21
C GLU A 438 -38.40 18.16 -2.53
N VAL A 439 -39.63 18.11 -3.05
CA VAL A 439 -40.45 19.33 -3.32
C VAL A 439 -41.37 19.71 -2.14
N LYS A 440 -41.30 18.99 -1.01
CA LYS A 440 -42.15 19.30 0.17
C LYS A 440 -41.39 19.18 1.49
N VAL A 441 -40.37 20.01 1.71
CA VAL A 441 -40.16 20.75 2.96
C VAL A 441 -39.31 21.97 2.61
N SER A 442 -40.01 23.08 2.31
CA SER A 442 -39.49 24.45 2.34
C SER A 442 -39.27 24.92 3.76
#